data_AF-F2VPS6-F1
#
_entry.id   AF-F2VPS6-F1
#
_cell.length_a   1.000
_cell.length_b   1.000
_cell.length_c   1.000
_cell.angle_alpha   90.00
_cell.angle_beta   90.00
_cell.angle_gamma   90.00
#
_symmetry.space_group_name_H-M   'P 1'
#
loop_
_entity.id
_entity.type
_entity.pdbx_description
1 polymer ?
#
loop_
_entity_poly.entity_id
_entity_poly.type
_entity_poly.pdbx_seq_one_letter_code
_entity_poly.pdbx_strand_id
1 'polypeptide(L)'
;AQPTCPIDALKLGACVDVLGGLIHIGIGGSAKQTCCPLLHGLVDLDAAICLCTTIKLKLLNINIILPIALQVLVDDCGKYPPKDFKCPS
;
A
#
# COMPACT_ATOMS: atom_id res chain seq x y z
N ALA A 1 12.00 8.05 -16.54
CA ALA A 1 10.57 7.69 -16.55
C ALA A 1 10.09 7.63 -15.10
N GLN A 2 8.95 8.22 -14.77
CA GLN A 2 8.36 7.98 -13.45
C GLN A 2 7.85 6.53 -13.45
N PRO A 3 8.24 5.71 -12.46
CA PRO A 3 7.70 4.37 -12.35
C PRO A 3 6.20 4.50 -12.05
N THR A 4 5.37 3.95 -12.93
CA THR A 4 3.92 4.08 -12.88
C THR A 4 3.32 2.81 -12.31
N CYS A 5 2.31 2.95 -11.45
CA CYS A 5 1.56 1.81 -10.96
C CYS A 5 0.83 1.10 -12.12
N PRO A 6 1.16 -0.17 -12.45
CA PRO A 6 0.50 -0.88 -13.55
C PRO A 6 -0.91 -1.40 -13.18
N ILE A 7 -1.29 -1.27 -11.91
CA ILE A 7 -2.58 -1.66 -11.35
C ILE A 7 -3.45 -0.43 -11.19
N ASP A 8 -4.74 -0.63 -11.38
CA ASP A 8 -5.71 0.43 -11.21
C ASP A 8 -5.76 0.90 -9.74
N ALA A 9 -5.49 2.18 -9.50
CA ALA A 9 -5.48 2.78 -8.16
C ALA A 9 -6.83 2.59 -7.43
N LEU A 10 -7.92 2.45 -8.19
CA LEU A 10 -9.24 2.11 -7.67
C LEU A 10 -9.29 0.74 -6.99
N LYS A 11 -8.61 -0.27 -7.54
CA LYS A 11 -8.56 -1.62 -6.95
C LYS A 11 -7.78 -1.65 -5.64
N LEU A 12 -6.68 -0.90 -5.57
CA LEU A 12 -5.94 -0.69 -4.32
C LEU A 12 -6.71 0.16 -3.31
N GLY A 13 -7.76 0.87 -3.74
CA GLY A 13 -8.58 1.70 -2.88
C GLY A 13 -9.17 0.92 -1.71
N ALA A 14 -9.59 -0.34 -1.91
CA ALA A 14 -10.12 -1.20 -0.85
C ALA A 14 -9.04 -1.62 0.15
N CYS A 15 -7.81 -1.88 -0.33
CA CYS A 15 -6.66 -2.15 0.53
C CYS A 15 -6.37 -0.96 1.46
N VAL A 16 -6.35 0.25 0.90
CA VAL A 16 -6.12 1.49 1.66
C VAL A 16 -7.29 1.81 2.60
N ASP A 17 -8.53 1.53 2.21
CA ASP A 17 -9.70 1.69 3.10
C ASP A 17 -9.61 0.75 4.30
N VAL A 18 -9.17 -0.50 4.10
CA VAL A 18 -8.94 -1.44 5.20
C VAL A 18 -7.81 -0.93 6.11
N LEU A 19 -6.70 -0.45 5.54
CA LEU A 19 -5.60 0.14 6.29
C LEU A 19 -6.04 1.38 7.10
N GLY A 20 -6.97 2.19 6.58
CA GLY A 20 -7.59 3.29 7.31
C GLY A 20 -8.62 2.85 8.35
N GLY A 21 -9.38 1.78 8.06
CA GLY A 21 -10.35 1.19 8.97
C GLY A 21 -9.72 0.49 10.18
N LEU A 22 -8.50 -0.04 10.03
CA LEU A 22 -7.70 -0.61 11.12
C LEU A 22 -7.48 0.36 12.29
N ILE A 23 -7.44 1.67 12.01
CA ILE A 23 -7.30 2.72 13.02
C ILE A 23 -8.54 2.80 13.92
N HIS A 24 -9.72 2.43 13.40
CA HIS A 24 -10.98 2.51 14.12
C HIS A 24 -11.46 1.15 14.67
N ILE A 25 -11.04 0.04 14.05
CA ILE A 25 -11.56 -1.30 14.37
C ILE A 25 -10.38 -2.28 14.25
N GLY A 26 -9.84 -2.75 15.38
CA GLY A 26 -8.63 -3.57 15.43
C GLY A 26 -8.73 -4.95 14.76
N ILE A 27 -8.69 -4.98 13.42
CA ILE A 27 -8.83 -6.20 12.61
C ILE A 27 -7.62 -6.31 11.66
N GLY A 28 -6.42 -6.52 12.22
CA GLY A 28 -5.16 -6.63 11.47
C GLY A 28 -5.13 -7.68 10.36
N GLY A 29 -5.99 -8.71 10.43
CA GLY A 29 -5.98 -9.84 9.48
C GLY A 29 -6.59 -9.56 8.10
N SER A 30 -7.41 -8.53 7.94
CA SER A 30 -8.12 -8.26 6.67
C SER A 30 -7.23 -7.59 5.62
N ALA A 31 -6.24 -6.80 6.05
CA ALA A 31 -5.38 -6.06 5.13
C ALA A 31 -4.57 -7.00 4.23
N LYS A 32 -3.91 -8.02 4.78
CA LYS A 32 -3.17 -9.02 4.01
C LYS A 32 -4.02 -9.65 2.90
N GLN A 33 -5.22 -10.10 3.25
CA GLN A 33 -6.09 -10.85 2.36
C GLN A 33 -6.67 -9.98 1.24
N THR A 34 -6.84 -8.68 1.49
CA THR A 34 -7.30 -7.71 0.48
C THR A 34 -6.13 -7.11 -0.34
N CYS A 35 -5.01 -6.79 0.30
CA CYS A 35 -3.88 -6.08 -0.29
C CYS A 35 -2.95 -7.01 -1.07
N CYS A 36 -2.54 -8.14 -0.50
CA CYS A 36 -1.47 -8.96 -1.08
C CYS A 36 -1.84 -9.58 -2.44
N PRO A 37 -3.08 -10.05 -2.71
CA PRO A 37 -3.45 -10.54 -4.03
C PRO A 37 -3.35 -9.47 -5.13
N LEU A 38 -3.62 -8.20 -4.78
CA LEU A 38 -3.50 -7.08 -5.71
C LEU A 38 -2.04 -6.76 -6.03
N LEU A 39 -1.13 -7.02 -5.07
CA LEU A 39 0.30 -6.75 -5.17
C LEU A 39 1.13 -7.93 -5.69
N HIS A 40 0.56 -9.15 -5.69
CA HIS A 40 1.29 -10.40 -5.95
C HIS A 40 2.04 -10.39 -7.28
N GLY A 41 1.43 -9.87 -8.35
CA GLY A 41 1.99 -9.79 -9.70
C GLY A 41 2.93 -8.62 -9.96
N LEU A 42 3.21 -7.77 -8.96
CA LEU A 42 4.09 -6.61 -9.11
C LEU A 42 5.47 -6.88 -8.55
N VAL A 43 6.47 -6.25 -9.15
CA VAL A 43 7.79 -6.15 -8.52
C VAL A 43 7.71 -5.23 -7.29
N ASP A 44 8.65 -5.39 -6.37
CA ASP A 44 8.64 -4.73 -5.07
C ASP A 44 8.52 -3.20 -5.17
N LEU A 45 9.22 -2.61 -6.14
CA LEU A 45 9.20 -1.17 -6.39
C LEU A 45 7.81 -0.69 -6.85
N ASP A 46 7.22 -1.38 -7.82
CA ASP A 46 5.92 -0.99 -8.36
C ASP A 46 4.81 -1.18 -7.31
N ALA A 47 4.88 -2.26 -6.52
CA ALA A 47 3.97 -2.50 -5.41
C ALA A 47 3.98 -1.34 -4.40
N ALA A 48 5.16 -0.86 -4.05
CA ALA A 48 5.32 0.27 -3.13
C ALA A 48 4.80 1.58 -3.73
N ILE A 49 5.09 1.86 -5.01
CA ILE A 49 4.59 3.07 -5.69
C ILE A 49 3.07 3.08 -5.83
N CYS A 50 2.50 1.93 -6.17
CA CYS A 50 1.05 1.75 -6.23
C CYS A 50 0.39 2.11 -4.90
N LEU A 51 0.93 1.58 -3.81
CA LEU A 51 0.41 1.85 -2.47
C LEU A 51 0.56 3.34 -2.10
N CYS A 52 1.72 3.94 -2.34
CA CYS A 52 1.97 5.36 -2.14
C CYS A 52 0.95 6.25 -2.87
N THR A 53 0.69 5.94 -4.14
CA THR A 53 -0.20 6.73 -5.00
C THR A 53 -1.64 6.64 -4.52
N THR A 54 -2.11 5.44 -4.20
CA THR A 54 -3.48 5.25 -3.70
C THR A 54 -3.69 5.88 -2.32
N ILE A 55 -2.73 5.75 -1.39
CA ILE A 55 -2.80 6.40 -0.08
C ILE A 55 -2.89 7.92 -0.24
N LYS A 56 -2.05 8.50 -1.10
CA LYS A 56 -2.05 9.94 -1.37
C LYS A 56 -3.38 10.43 -1.95
N LEU A 57 -4.03 9.61 -2.78
CA LEU A 57 -5.35 9.94 -3.36
C LEU A 57 -6.49 9.84 -2.35
N LYS A 58 -6.43 8.90 -1.40
CA LYS A 58 -7.52 8.65 -0.44
C LYS A 58 -7.41 9.39 0.88
N LEU A 59 -6.20 9.63 1.36
CA LEU A 59 -5.95 10.04 2.73
C LEU A 59 -5.10 11.31 2.71
N LEU A 60 -5.79 12.45 2.88
CA LEU A 60 -5.19 13.78 3.06
C LEU A 60 -4.15 13.80 4.22
N ASN A 61 -4.26 12.86 5.18
CA ASN A 61 -3.33 12.67 6.30
C ASN A 61 -2.39 11.45 6.09
N ILE A 62 -1.43 11.62 5.18
CA ILE A 62 -0.42 10.63 4.76
C ILE A 62 0.50 10.09 5.88
N ASN A 63 0.67 10.82 6.99
CA ASN A 63 1.75 10.54 7.96
C ASN A 63 1.58 9.29 8.83
N ILE A 64 0.35 8.81 9.04
CA ILE A 64 0.08 7.66 9.94
C ILE A 64 -0.13 6.37 9.15
N ILE A 65 -0.81 6.46 8.01
CA ILE A 65 -1.21 5.28 7.23
C ILE A 65 -0.04 4.71 6.44
N LEU A 66 0.83 5.60 5.94
CA LEU A 66 1.95 5.20 5.09
C LEU A 66 2.90 4.17 5.75
N PRO A 67 3.39 4.37 6.98
CA PRO A 67 4.26 3.37 7.63
C PRO A 67 3.54 2.04 7.89
N ILE A 68 2.26 2.04 8.24
CA ILE A 68 1.47 0.82 8.46
C ILE A 68 1.32 0.05 7.14
N ALA A 69 1.02 0.77 6.07
CA ALA A 69 0.84 0.19 4.75
C ALA A 69 2.15 -0.43 4.22
N LEU A 70 3.28 0.24 4.43
CA LEU A 70 4.62 -0.28 4.13
C LEU A 70 4.94 -1.53 4.98
N GLN A 71 4.54 -1.54 6.24
CA GLN A 71 4.75 -2.70 7.11
C GLN A 71 3.95 -3.92 6.64
N VAL A 72 2.66 -3.76 6.31
CA VAL A 72 1.85 -4.83 5.69
C VAL A 72 2.45 -5.28 4.36
N LEU A 73 2.95 -4.35 3.55
CA LEU A 73 3.59 -4.67 2.27
C LEU A 73 4.81 -5.60 2.46
N VAL A 74 5.63 -5.33 3.47
CA VAL A 74 6.86 -6.09 3.79
C VAL A 74 6.54 -7.38 4.55
N ASP A 75 5.85 -7.28 5.69
CA ASP A 75 5.66 -8.38 6.64
C ASP A 75 4.58 -9.37 6.19
N ASP A 76 3.51 -8.88 5.54
CA ASP A 76 2.38 -9.72 5.16
C ASP A 76 2.38 -10.13 3.69
N CYS A 77 2.80 -9.23 2.80
CA CYS A 77 2.80 -9.46 1.35
C CYS A 77 4.16 -9.86 0.77
N GLY A 78 5.23 -9.78 1.56
CA GLY A 78 6.58 -10.16 1.15
C GLY A 78 7.13 -9.31 0.02
N LYS A 79 6.79 -8.02 -0.02
CA LYS A 79 7.34 -7.06 -0.98
C LYS A 79 8.34 -6.15 -0.30
N TYR A 80 9.55 -6.12 -0.84
CA TYR A 80 10.69 -5.46 -0.21
C TYR A 80 11.20 -4.32 -1.09
N PRO A 81 10.58 -3.12 -1.01
CA PRO A 81 11.10 -1.97 -1.75
C PRO A 81 12.54 -1.66 -1.33
N PRO A 82 13.32 -0.99 -2.21
CA PRO A 82 14.67 -0.56 -1.87
C PRO A 82 14.72 0.23 -0.56
N LYS A 83 15.81 0.11 0.20
CA LYS A 83 15.94 0.72 1.55
C LYS A 83 15.77 2.25 1.54
N ASP A 84 16.17 2.89 0.45
CA ASP A 84 16.07 4.35 0.25
C ASP A 84 14.82 4.76 -0.52
N PHE A 85 13.87 3.84 -0.72
CA PHE A 85 12.63 4.13 -1.41
C PHE A 85 11.81 5.16 -0.62
N LYS A 86 11.38 6.19 -1.33
CA LYS A 86 10.44 7.20 -0.84
C LYS A 86 9.28 7.27 -1.79
N CYS A 87 8.08 7.44 -1.25
CA CYS A 87 6.90 7.66 -2.08
C CYS A 87 7.14 8.87 -3.00
N PRO A 88 6.83 8.75 -4.31
CA PRO A 88 6.94 9.87 -5.22
C PRO A 88 6.00 11.01 -4.79
N SER A 89 6.54 12.23 -4.82
CA SER A 89 5.87 13.48 -4.44
C SER A 89 4.84 13.96 -5.44
#